data_AF-A0A7Y4STU4-F1
#
_entry.id   AF-A0A7Y4STU4-F1
#
_cell.length_a   1.000
_cell.length_b   1.000
_cell.length_c   1.000
_cell.angle_alpha   90.00
_cell.angle_beta   90.00
_cell.angle_gamma   90.00
#
_symmetry.space_group_name_H-M   'P 1'
#
loop_
_entity.id
_entity.type
_entity.pdbx_description
1 polymer ?
#
loop_
_entity_poly.entity_id
_entity_poly.type
_entity_poly.pdbx_seq_one_letter_code
_entity_poly.pdbx_strand_id
1 'polypeptide(L)'
;MGLRERDRDPSLPGQAGETHLRPPSEAELVELADAHLRRPDTPALTGARWDYARWKPGVSITSVFTVRFADGAEEAVVAKRYVDGKERTLTFRPRNEENLEELCVRLKPRALLAERSLSLWVPPADRVLRGLPVLLDRRKLGGLVTRSGIAPAGSVKKRKTEYALLR
;
A
#
# COMPACT_ATOMS: atom_id res chain seq x y z
N MET A 1 15.78 5.29 17.87
CA MET A 1 14.59 4.43 18.07
C MET A 1 14.54 3.41 16.95
N GLY A 2 14.94 2.17 17.24
CA GLY A 2 15.03 1.09 16.26
C GLY A 2 13.67 0.66 15.71
N LEU A 3 13.67 0.19 14.46
CA LEU A 3 12.54 -0.50 13.86
C LEU A 3 12.27 -1.75 14.70
N ARG A 4 11.21 -1.73 15.52
CA ARG A 4 10.73 -2.94 16.18
C ARG A 4 10.15 -3.85 15.10
N GLU A 5 10.80 -4.97 14.85
CA GLU A 5 10.17 -6.09 14.15
C GLU A 5 8.88 -6.43 14.92
N ARG A 6 7.76 -6.41 14.20
CA ARG A 6 6.50 -6.91 14.72
C ARG A 6 6.36 -8.30 14.15
N ASP A 7 6.12 -9.27 15.02
CA ASP A 7 5.85 -10.65 14.60
C ASP A 7 4.74 -10.64 13.55
N ARG A 8 5.09 -11.18 12.38
CA ARG A 8 4.19 -11.34 11.25
C ARG A 8 3.48 -12.66 11.47
N ASP A 9 2.31 -12.63 12.07
CA ASP A 9 1.50 -13.81 12.23
C ASP A 9 0.55 -13.95 11.03
N PRO A 10 0.74 -14.94 10.14
CA PRO A 10 -0.18 -15.20 9.05
C PRO A 10 -1.53 -15.75 9.52
N SER A 11 -1.66 -16.20 10.77
CA SER A 11 -2.88 -16.76 11.38
C SER A 11 -3.74 -15.75 12.13
N LEU A 12 -3.23 -14.54 12.41
CA LEU A 12 -3.98 -13.47 13.05
C LEU A 12 -4.40 -12.40 12.02
N PRO A 13 -5.63 -11.83 12.09
CA PRO A 13 -6.43 -11.72 13.31
C PRO A 13 -7.93 -11.90 13.03
N GLY A 14 -8.44 -13.12 13.16
CA GLY A 14 -9.89 -13.38 13.10
C GLY A 14 -10.62 -13.37 14.44
N GLN A 15 -9.91 -13.51 15.57
CA GLN A 15 -10.55 -13.79 16.86
C GLN A 15 -9.99 -13.05 18.08
N ALA A 16 -9.18 -12.01 17.90
CA ALA A 16 -8.83 -11.15 19.03
C ALA A 16 -9.97 -10.18 19.41
N GLY A 17 -11.24 -10.63 19.30
CA GLY A 17 -12.45 -9.95 19.77
C GLY A 17 -13.11 -8.94 18.81
N GLU A 18 -12.42 -8.43 17.78
CA GLU A 18 -12.93 -7.36 16.92
C GLU A 18 -13.47 -7.88 15.57
N THR A 19 -14.67 -8.45 15.58
CA THR A 19 -15.30 -9.11 14.41
C THR A 19 -15.47 -8.22 13.18
N HIS A 20 -15.51 -6.90 13.35
CA HIS A 20 -15.61 -5.91 12.29
C HIS A 20 -14.26 -5.61 11.60
N LEU A 21 -13.12 -5.97 12.22
CA LEU A 21 -11.79 -5.84 11.64
C LEU A 21 -11.34 -7.13 10.96
N ARG A 22 -12.18 -7.63 10.05
CA ARG A 22 -11.83 -8.78 9.23
C ARG A 22 -11.22 -8.35 7.90
N PRO A 23 -10.13 -9.00 7.47
CA PRO A 23 -9.61 -8.79 6.14
C PRO A 23 -10.55 -9.40 5.10
N PRO A 24 -10.55 -8.89 3.85
CA PRO A 24 -11.29 -9.54 2.79
C PRO A 24 -10.75 -10.94 2.53
N SER A 25 -11.58 -11.84 2.03
CA SER A 25 -11.10 -13.11 1.48
C SER A 25 -10.29 -12.88 0.20
N GLU A 26 -9.54 -13.89 -0.26
CA GLU A 26 -8.81 -13.80 -1.53
C GLU A 26 -9.77 -13.57 -2.71
N ALA A 27 -10.91 -14.27 -2.74
CA ALA A 27 -11.94 -14.10 -3.76
C ALA A 27 -12.57 -12.69 -3.70
N GLU A 28 -12.94 -12.23 -2.50
CA GLU A 28 -13.48 -10.88 -2.31
C GLU A 28 -12.46 -9.82 -2.75
N LEU A 29 -11.17 -10.01 -2.47
CA LEU A 29 -10.14 -9.08 -2.91
C LEU A 29 -10.04 -9.04 -4.44
N VAL A 30 -10.10 -10.17 -5.13
CA VAL A 30 -10.08 -10.21 -6.59
C VAL A 30 -11.26 -9.41 -7.16
N GLU A 31 -12.48 -9.64 -6.65
CA GLU A 31 -13.67 -8.88 -7.05
C GLU A 31 -13.50 -7.37 -6.83
N LEU A 32 -13.03 -6.99 -5.64
CA LEU A 32 -12.80 -5.59 -5.28
C LEU A 32 -11.71 -4.93 -6.12
N ALA A 33 -10.61 -5.63 -6.36
CA ALA A 33 -9.50 -5.13 -7.17
C ALA A 33 -9.90 -5.03 -8.64
N ASP A 34 -10.66 -5.98 -9.17
CA ASP A 34 -11.15 -5.93 -10.55
C ASP A 34 -12.12 -4.75 -10.74
N ALA A 35 -13.07 -4.58 -9.82
CA ALA A 35 -14.09 -3.54 -9.90
C ALA A 35 -13.53 -2.11 -9.71
N HIS A 36 -12.57 -1.93 -8.79
CA HIS A 36 -12.18 -0.59 -8.36
C HIS A 36 -10.75 -0.20 -8.72
N LEU A 37 -9.84 -1.16 -8.91
CA LEU A 37 -8.44 -0.89 -9.18
C LEU A 37 -8.04 -1.22 -10.62
N ARG A 38 -8.61 -2.25 -11.27
CA ARG A 38 -8.15 -2.66 -12.60
C ARG A 38 -8.36 -1.53 -13.61
N ARG A 39 -7.34 -1.32 -14.45
CA ARG A 39 -7.43 -0.40 -15.59
C ARG A 39 -8.10 -1.13 -16.78
N PRO A 40 -8.84 -0.41 -17.66
CA PRO A 40 -9.59 -1.04 -18.76
C PRO A 40 -8.77 -2.00 -19.64
N ASP A 41 -7.55 -1.61 -20.00
CA ASP A 41 -6.69 -2.37 -20.94
C ASP A 41 -5.79 -3.41 -20.25
N THR A 42 -6.01 -3.64 -18.95
CA THR A 42 -5.23 -4.62 -18.19
C THR A 42 -5.92 -5.99 -18.23
N PRO A 43 -5.16 -7.09 -18.39
CA PRO A 43 -5.69 -8.45 -18.27
C PRO A 43 -6.53 -8.64 -17.01
N ALA A 44 -7.50 -9.56 -17.06
CA ALA A 44 -8.32 -9.87 -15.90
C ALA A 44 -7.49 -10.45 -14.75
N LEU A 45 -7.92 -10.21 -13.52
CA LEU A 45 -7.39 -10.90 -12.35
C LEU A 45 -7.93 -12.34 -12.30
N THR A 46 -7.04 -13.31 -12.11
CA THR A 46 -7.37 -14.74 -12.06
C THR A 46 -7.31 -15.34 -10.67
N GLY A 47 -6.70 -14.64 -9.72
CA GLY A 47 -6.63 -15.09 -8.34
C GLY A 47 -5.88 -14.13 -7.44
N ALA A 48 -5.90 -14.42 -6.14
CA ALA A 48 -5.08 -13.75 -5.15
C ALA A 48 -4.54 -14.78 -4.16
N ARG A 49 -3.38 -14.45 -3.56
CA ARG A 49 -2.77 -15.18 -2.47
C ARG A 49 -2.55 -14.22 -1.32
N TRP A 50 -3.00 -14.58 -0.13
CA TRP A 50 -2.70 -13.85 1.09
C TRP A 50 -1.22 -13.98 1.44
N ASP A 51 -0.56 -12.86 1.71
CA ASP A 51 0.83 -12.82 2.17
C ASP A 51 0.93 -12.72 3.69
N TYR A 52 0.39 -11.64 4.25
CA TYR A 52 0.38 -11.41 5.69
C TYR A 52 -0.63 -10.33 6.09
N ALA A 53 -0.93 -10.26 7.38
CA ALA A 53 -1.69 -9.17 7.96
C ALA A 53 -0.93 -8.51 9.12
N ARG A 54 -1.28 -7.26 9.39
CA ARG A 54 -0.85 -6.50 10.56
C ARG A 54 -2.06 -5.87 11.21
N TRP A 55 -2.24 -6.20 12.48
CA TRP A 55 -3.32 -5.66 13.28
C TRP A 55 -2.87 -4.47 14.12
N LYS A 56 -3.78 -3.52 14.28
CA LYS A 56 -3.73 -2.46 15.28
C LYS A 56 -5.08 -2.45 16.02
N PRO A 57 -5.14 -3.02 17.25
CA PRO A 57 -6.37 -3.11 18.04
C PRO A 57 -7.10 -1.76 18.15
N GLY A 58 -8.43 -1.80 18.06
CA GLY A 58 -9.32 -0.63 18.10
C GLY A 58 -9.11 0.39 16.97
N VAL A 59 -8.35 0.06 15.92
CA VAL A 59 -8.00 1.00 14.86
C VAL A 59 -8.17 0.43 13.46
N SER A 60 -7.44 -0.64 13.13
CA SER A 60 -7.42 -1.16 11.76
C SER A 60 -6.75 -2.52 11.66
N ILE A 61 -7.12 -3.27 10.63
CA ILE A 61 -6.34 -4.37 10.09
C ILE A 61 -5.77 -3.95 8.72
N THR A 62 -4.51 -4.27 8.46
CA THR A 62 -3.88 -4.11 7.15
C THR A 62 -3.41 -5.46 6.65
N SER A 63 -4.00 -5.94 5.57
CA SER A 63 -3.65 -7.20 4.92
C SER A 63 -2.99 -6.94 3.58
N VAL A 64 -2.03 -7.79 3.24
CA VAL A 64 -1.27 -7.73 2.01
C VAL A 64 -1.49 -9.02 1.26
N PHE A 65 -1.71 -8.87 -0.04
CA PHE A 65 -1.98 -9.96 -0.95
C PHE A 65 -1.15 -9.78 -2.20
N THR A 66 -0.86 -10.90 -2.84
CA THR A 66 -0.35 -10.95 -4.20
C THR A 66 -1.50 -11.35 -5.13
N VAL A 67 -1.88 -10.48 -6.06
CA VAL A 67 -2.90 -10.78 -7.08
C VAL A 67 -2.23 -11.26 -8.37
N ARG A 68 -2.88 -12.18 -9.07
CA ARG A 68 -2.40 -12.75 -10.33
C ARG A 68 -3.29 -12.32 -11.48
N PHE A 69 -2.66 -11.96 -12.59
CA PHE A 69 -3.30 -11.62 -13.85
C PHE A 69 -3.37 -12.82 -14.79
N ALA A 70 -4.26 -12.75 -15.79
CA ALA A 70 -4.40 -13.80 -16.81
C ALA A 70 -3.14 -14.00 -17.67
N ASP A 71 -2.29 -12.98 -17.80
CA ASP A 71 -0.99 -13.07 -18.48
C ASP A 71 0.14 -13.63 -17.58
N GLY A 72 -0.21 -14.10 -16.38
CA GLY A 72 0.73 -14.65 -15.40
C GLY A 72 1.49 -13.60 -14.61
N ALA A 73 1.28 -12.30 -14.86
CA ALA A 73 1.87 -11.26 -14.04
C ALA A 73 1.30 -11.28 -12.61
N GLU A 74 2.09 -10.82 -11.65
CA GLU A 74 1.67 -10.68 -10.26
C GLU A 74 1.95 -9.26 -9.75
N GLU A 75 1.04 -8.74 -8.93
CA GLU A 75 1.21 -7.45 -8.26
C GLU A 75 0.73 -7.54 -6.80
N ALA A 76 1.29 -6.70 -5.94
CA ALA A 76 0.85 -6.62 -4.56
C ALA A 76 -0.37 -5.69 -4.43
N VAL A 77 -1.35 -6.09 -3.62
CA VAL A 77 -2.48 -5.26 -3.21
C VAL A 77 -2.57 -5.26 -1.70
N VAL A 78 -2.67 -4.05 -1.13
CA VAL A 78 -2.83 -3.83 0.31
C VAL A 78 -4.27 -3.44 0.59
N ALA A 79 -4.94 -4.24 1.40
CA ALA A 79 -6.29 -3.97 1.89
C ALA A 79 -6.22 -3.51 3.35
N LYS A 80 -6.69 -2.30 3.63
CA LYS A 80 -6.70 -1.75 4.98
C LYS A 80 -8.12 -1.40 5.41
N ARG A 81 -8.63 -2.17 6.38
CA ARG A 81 -9.94 -1.94 6.99
C ARG A 81 -9.80 -1.21 8.32
N TYR A 82 -10.65 -0.22 8.54
CA TYR A 82 -10.67 0.60 9.75
C TYR A 82 -11.88 0.24 10.63
N VAL A 83 -11.77 0.55 11.93
CA VAL A 83 -12.96 0.58 12.80
C VAL A 83 -13.84 1.76 12.37
N ASP A 84 -15.14 1.52 12.31
CA ASP A 84 -16.17 2.43 11.78
C ASP A 84 -15.97 3.90 12.17
N GLY A 85 -16.10 4.81 11.20
CA GLY A 85 -16.11 6.27 11.39
C GLY A 85 -14.78 6.98 11.13
N LYS A 86 -13.66 6.26 10.96
CA LYS A 86 -12.37 6.86 10.60
C LYS A 86 -12.23 7.17 9.11
N GLU A 87 -13.04 6.58 8.25
CA GLU A 87 -13.05 6.84 6.81
C GLU A 87 -13.31 8.32 6.49
N ARG A 88 -14.08 9.04 7.33
CA ARG A 88 -14.33 10.48 7.21
C ARG A 88 -13.05 11.33 7.30
N THR A 89 -11.99 10.82 7.93
CA THR A 89 -10.68 11.50 8.03
C THR A 89 -9.71 11.11 6.91
N LEU A 90 -10.06 10.13 6.07
CA LEU A 90 -9.28 9.73 4.90
C LEU A 90 -9.64 10.62 3.70
N THR A 91 -9.62 11.94 3.89
CA THR A 91 -9.74 12.88 2.77
C THR A 91 -8.49 12.76 1.90
N PHE A 92 -8.71 12.37 0.64
CA PHE A 92 -7.68 12.28 -0.37
C PHE A 92 -6.96 13.62 -0.51
N ARG A 93 -5.62 13.58 -0.44
CA ARG A 93 -4.79 14.73 -0.82
C ARG A 93 -4.37 14.53 -2.28
N PRO A 94 -4.95 15.27 -3.24
CA PRO A 94 -4.82 15.01 -4.68
C PRO A 94 -3.36 15.01 -5.17
N ARG A 95 -2.49 15.81 -4.53
CA ARG A 95 -1.11 16.02 -4.97
C ARG A 95 -0.19 14.78 -4.95
N ASN A 96 -0.59 13.70 -4.28
CA ASN A 96 0.21 12.47 -4.24
C ASN A 96 -0.28 11.39 -5.22
N GLU A 97 -1.44 11.55 -5.85
CA GLU A 97 -2.03 10.51 -6.69
C GLU A 97 -1.44 10.48 -8.10
N GLU A 98 -1.26 11.64 -8.74
CA GLU A 98 -0.68 11.76 -10.08
C GLU A 98 0.68 11.02 -10.19
N ASN A 99 1.59 11.29 -9.23
CA ASN A 99 2.89 10.62 -9.19
C ASN A 99 2.80 9.10 -8.95
N LEU A 100 1.74 8.62 -8.30
CA LEU A 100 1.54 7.18 -8.06
C LEU A 100 0.84 6.51 -9.25
N GLU A 101 0.01 7.24 -9.99
CA GLU A 101 -0.65 6.73 -11.19
C GLU A 101 0.35 6.37 -12.28
N GLU A 102 1.39 7.20 -12.50
CA GLU A 102 2.45 6.91 -13.48
C GLU A 102 3.26 5.65 -13.14
N LEU A 103 3.32 5.29 -11.84
CA LEU A 103 4.11 4.17 -11.35
C LEU A 103 3.32 2.87 -11.19
N CYS A 104 2.00 2.91 -11.29
CA CYS A 104 1.14 1.73 -11.22
C CYS A 104 0.63 1.40 -12.62
N VAL A 105 1.18 0.36 -13.25
CA VAL A 105 0.94 0.06 -14.67
C VAL A 105 -0.40 -0.61 -14.91
N ARG A 106 -0.75 -1.62 -14.11
CA ARG A 106 -1.91 -2.50 -14.33
C ARG A 106 -3.12 -2.12 -13.49
N LEU A 107 -2.86 -1.77 -12.24
CA LEU A 107 -3.87 -1.32 -11.31
C LEU A 107 -3.76 0.20 -11.11
N LYS A 108 -4.88 0.83 -10.76
CA LYS A 108 -4.91 2.17 -10.18
C LYS A 108 -4.21 2.10 -8.82
N PRO A 109 -3.53 3.17 -8.41
CA PRO A 109 -2.76 3.14 -7.18
C PRO A 109 -3.62 2.91 -5.94
N ARG A 110 -4.88 3.37 -5.92
CA ARG A 110 -5.74 3.32 -4.72
C ARG A 110 -7.23 3.28 -5.07
N ALA A 111 -8.01 2.74 -4.14
CA ALA A 111 -9.45 2.91 -4.06
C ALA A 111 -9.86 3.07 -2.58
N LEU A 112 -10.83 3.93 -2.31
CA LEU A 112 -11.44 4.06 -0.98
C LEU A 112 -12.91 3.69 -1.09
N LEU A 113 -13.29 2.67 -0.32
CA LEU A 113 -14.65 2.12 -0.24
C LEU A 113 -15.18 2.48 1.14
N ALA A 114 -15.71 3.69 1.25
CA ALA A 114 -16.11 4.30 2.52
C ALA A 114 -17.23 3.49 3.20
N GLU A 115 -18.18 3.00 2.41
CA GLU A 115 -19.29 2.14 2.82
C GLU A 115 -18.83 0.77 3.36
N ARG A 116 -17.57 0.39 3.11
CA ARG A 116 -16.95 -0.83 3.63
C ARG A 116 -15.85 -0.55 4.66
N SER A 117 -15.65 0.70 5.07
CA SER A 117 -14.53 1.12 5.93
C SER A 117 -13.17 0.63 5.42
N LEU A 118 -13.01 0.54 4.08
CA LEU A 118 -11.91 -0.18 3.43
C LEU A 118 -11.15 0.73 2.46
N SER A 119 -9.82 0.71 2.56
CA SER A 119 -8.93 1.33 1.58
C SER A 119 -8.09 0.24 0.91
N LEU A 120 -8.12 0.21 -0.42
CA LEU A 120 -7.22 -0.57 -1.23
C LEU A 120 -6.06 0.33 -1.69
N TRP A 121 -4.86 -0.22 -1.67
CA TRP A 121 -3.66 0.47 -2.12
C TRP A 121 -2.75 -0.52 -2.84
N VAL A 122 -2.31 -0.12 -4.02
CA VAL A 122 -1.30 -0.78 -4.81
C VAL A 122 0.00 -0.04 -4.54
N PRO A 123 0.97 -0.65 -3.82
CA PRO A 123 2.30 -0.09 -3.79
C PRO A 123 2.78 -0.05 -5.24
N PRO A 124 3.22 1.10 -5.76
CA PRO A 124 3.71 1.17 -7.12
C PRO A 124 4.78 0.10 -7.30
N ALA A 125 4.63 -0.62 -8.40
CA ALA A 125 5.40 -1.80 -8.72
C ALA A 125 6.84 -1.38 -8.97
N ASP A 126 7.60 -1.25 -7.89
CA ASP A 126 9.03 -1.24 -8.01
C ASP A 126 9.45 -2.68 -8.22
N ARG A 127 9.63 -3.05 -9.50
CA ARG A 127 10.12 -4.36 -9.93
C ARG A 127 11.47 -4.73 -9.29
N VAL A 128 12.16 -3.77 -8.68
CA VAL A 128 13.52 -3.95 -8.12
C VAL A 128 13.64 -3.48 -6.67
N LEU A 129 12.93 -2.44 -6.22
CA LEU A 129 13.10 -1.88 -4.87
C LEU A 129 11.77 -1.60 -4.14
N ARG A 130 11.33 -2.51 -3.27
CA ARG A 130 10.22 -2.22 -2.32
C ARG A 130 10.56 -0.98 -1.46
N GLY A 131 10.21 0.21 -1.94
CA GLY A 131 10.77 1.46 -1.44
C GLY A 131 10.72 2.67 -2.40
N LEU A 132 10.51 2.51 -3.71
CA LEU A 132 10.49 3.67 -4.64
C LEU A 132 9.68 4.86 -4.15
N PRO A 133 8.45 4.71 -3.63
CA PRO A 133 7.67 5.88 -3.18
C PRO A 133 8.32 6.62 -2.04
N VAL A 134 9.07 5.91 -1.20
CA VAL A 134 9.87 6.50 -0.11
C VAL A 134 11.09 7.21 -0.69
N LEU A 135 11.70 6.65 -1.75
CA LEU A 135 12.85 7.24 -2.45
C LEU A 135 12.46 8.45 -3.30
N LEU A 136 11.28 8.44 -3.94
CA LEU A 136 10.74 9.55 -4.72
C LEU A 136 10.09 10.63 -3.84
N ASP A 137 9.67 10.29 -2.62
CA ASP A 137 9.26 11.29 -1.64
C ASP A 137 10.50 11.98 -1.05
N ARG A 138 10.80 13.18 -1.57
CA ARG A 138 11.96 14.01 -1.15
C ARG A 138 12.07 14.18 0.38
N ARG A 139 10.95 14.22 1.11
CA ARG A 139 10.96 14.36 2.57
C ARG A 139 11.38 13.06 3.23
N LYS A 140 10.83 11.93 2.76
CA LYS A 140 11.15 10.61 3.32
C LYS A 140 12.56 10.18 2.95
N LEU A 141 13.00 10.39 1.70
CA LEU A 141 14.37 10.15 1.26
C LEU A 141 15.36 11.00 2.08
N GLY A 142 15.14 12.31 2.20
CA GLY A 142 16.05 13.16 2.97
C GLY A 142 16.13 12.75 4.45
N GLY A 143 15.01 12.33 5.05
CA GLY A 143 14.99 11.76 6.38
C GLY A 143 15.71 10.41 6.48
N LEU A 144 15.61 9.56 5.46
CA LEU A 144 16.33 8.28 5.37
C LEU A 144 17.84 8.52 5.30
N VAL A 145 18.31 9.34 4.36
CA VAL A 145 19.73 9.69 4.16
C VAL A 145 20.36 10.24 5.44
N THR A 146 19.65 11.13 6.14
CA THR A 146 20.11 11.69 7.41
C THR A 146 20.20 10.62 8.51
N ARG A 147 19.16 9.79 8.66
CA ARG A 147 19.13 8.74 9.70
C ARG A 147 20.15 7.64 9.47
N SER A 148 20.47 7.35 8.22
CA SER A 148 21.48 6.36 7.84
C SER A 148 22.92 6.89 7.94
N GLY A 149 23.11 8.16 8.32
CA GLY A 149 24.44 8.77 8.44
C GLY A 149 25.13 9.09 7.10
N ILE A 150 24.43 8.93 5.98
CA ILE A 150 24.97 9.20 4.63
C ILE A 150 25.22 10.70 4.45
N ALA A 151 24.41 11.55 5.09
CA ALA A 151 24.62 12.99 5.10
C ALA A 151 24.31 13.60 6.49
N PRO A 152 24.98 14.70 6.88
CA PRO A 152 24.70 15.39 8.14
C PRO A 152 23.25 15.89 8.23
N ALA A 153 22.72 16.00 9.45
CA ALA A 153 21.39 16.54 9.68
C ALA A 153 21.24 17.96 9.10
N GLY A 154 20.16 18.20 8.36
CA GLY A 154 19.87 19.50 7.73
C GLY A 154 20.61 19.77 6.42
N SER A 155 21.54 18.90 6.00
CA SER A 155 22.25 19.03 4.72
C SER A 155 21.35 18.76 3.50
N VAL A 156 20.42 17.82 3.61
CA VAL A 156 19.47 17.50 2.53
C VAL A 156 18.35 18.54 2.48
N LYS A 157 18.54 19.57 1.64
CA LYS A 157 17.56 20.64 1.46
C LYS A 157 16.47 20.25 0.48
N LYS A 158 15.30 19.84 1.02
CA LYS A 158 14.09 19.41 0.30
C LYS A 158 13.72 20.21 -0.96
N ARG A 159 13.87 21.54 -0.92
CA ARG A 159 13.54 22.45 -2.05
C ARG A 159 14.56 22.44 -3.19
N LYS A 160 15.76 21.89 -2.96
CA LYS A 160 16.87 21.82 -3.91
C LYS A 160 17.26 20.39 -4.29
N THR A 161 16.46 19.40 -3.86
CA THR A 161 16.70 18.00 -4.17
C THR A 161 15.91 17.61 -5.41
N GLU A 162 16.63 17.11 -6.41
CA GLU A 162 16.09 16.50 -7.62
C GLU A 162 16.48 15.03 -7.64
N TYR A 163 15.67 14.20 -8.28
CA TYR A 163 15.98 12.79 -8.51
C TYR A 163 15.65 12.47 -9.96
N ALA A 164 16.49 11.62 -10.55
CA ALA A 164 16.26 11.03 -11.86
C ALA A 164 16.22 9.52 -11.69
N LEU A 165 15.23 8.88 -12.30
CA LEU A 165 15.24 7.43 -12.43
C LEU A 165 16.26 7.08 -13.51
N LEU A 166 17.34 6.38 -13.12
CA LEU A 166 18.26 5.79 -14.08
C LEU A 166 17.51 4.62 -14.74
N ARG A 167 17.30 4.72 -16.05
CA ARG A 167 16.63 3.69 -16.86
C ARG A 167 17.65 2.70 -17.40
#